data_AF-A0A4C1UQY5-F1
#
_entry.id   AF-A0A4C1UQY5-F1
#
_cell.length_a   1.000
_cell.length_b   1.000
_cell.length_c   1.000
_cell.angle_alpha   90.00
_cell.angle_beta   90.00
_cell.angle_gamma   90.00
#
_symmetry.space_group_name_H-M   'P 1'
#
loop_
_entity.id
_entity.type
_entity.pdbx_description
1 polymer ?
#
loop_
_entity_poly.entity_id
_entity_poly.type
_entity_poly.pdbx_seq_one_letter_code
_entity_poly.pdbx_strand_id
1 'polypeptide(L)'
;MIDARLNFKQQVDHVSAKASIVRASLARLMPNVGGLKQSRRLLLSSVVTSVLTYGISFWADALEIQEAWRKAGPIYRQSALRVASAFRTISEEAVCVISRTLPLKVLAEERRTLYHRKKSTTLSVEELRTEERLYIIARWLPQ
;
A
#
# COMPACT_ATOMS: atom_id res chain seq x y z
N MET A 1 12.70 20.84 7.31
CA MET A 1 13.52 21.00 6.09
C MET A 1 12.94 20.10 5.02
N ILE A 2 12.55 20.66 3.87
CA ILE A 2 12.17 19.88 2.70
C ILE A 2 13.46 19.31 2.10
N ASP A 3 13.49 18.01 1.82
CA ASP A 3 14.68 17.29 1.37
C ASP A 3 15.22 17.87 0.06
N ALA A 4 16.40 18.49 0.10
CA ALA A 4 17.04 19.14 -1.04
C ALA A 4 17.39 18.17 -2.18
N ARG A 5 17.46 16.86 -1.91
CA ARG A 5 17.74 15.82 -2.90
C ARG A 5 16.47 15.08 -3.37
N LEU A 6 15.29 15.48 -2.87
CA LEU A 6 13.98 14.90 -3.23
C LEU A 6 13.94 13.35 -3.15
N ASN A 7 14.76 12.73 -2.30
CA ASN A 7 14.78 11.28 -2.14
C ASN A 7 13.78 10.80 -1.08
N PHE A 8 13.21 11.71 -0.29
CA PHE A 8 12.17 11.49 0.70
C PHE A 8 12.51 10.38 1.72
N LYS A 9 13.78 10.07 1.94
CA LYS A 9 14.22 9.01 2.87
C LYS A 9 13.67 9.21 4.27
N GLN A 10 13.75 10.44 4.81
CA GLN A 10 13.21 10.76 6.14
C GLN A 10 11.69 10.55 6.21
N GLN A 11 10.97 10.86 5.14
CA GLN A 11 9.53 10.63 5.07
C GLN A 11 9.21 9.14 5.08
N VAL A 12 9.91 8.33 4.26
CA VAL A 12 9.75 6.87 4.23
C VAL A 12 10.05 6.27 5.61
N ASP A 13 11.09 6.74 6.29
CA ASP A 13 11.47 6.28 7.63
C ASP A 13 10.37 6.56 8.64
N HIS A 14 9.85 7.79 8.63
CA HIS A 14 8.77 8.20 9.51
C HIS A 14 7.49 7.38 9.30
N VAL A 15 7.01 7.26 8.06
CA VAL A 15 5.78 6.51 7.77
C VAL A 15 5.95 5.02 8.01
N SER A 16 7.13 4.45 7.73
CA SER A 16 7.43 3.04 7.98
C SER A 16 7.45 2.75 9.49
N ALA A 17 8.12 3.58 10.29
CA ALA A 17 8.15 3.42 11.74
C ALA A 17 6.71 3.46 12.32
N LYS A 18 5.92 4.45 11.91
CA LYS A 18 4.51 4.59 12.34
C LYS A 18 3.66 3.40 11.90
N ALA A 19 3.77 2.98 10.65
CA ALA A 19 3.02 1.85 10.11
C ALA A 19 3.38 0.54 10.80
N SER A 20 4.66 0.34 11.17
CA SER A 20 5.11 -0.84 11.91
C SER A 20 4.43 -0.96 13.27
N ILE A 21 4.33 0.14 14.03
CA ILE A 21 3.64 0.19 15.33
C ILE A 21 2.15 -0.15 15.18
N VAL A 22 1.47 0.47 14.22
CA VAL A 22 0.05 0.23 13.94
C VAL A 22 -0.18 -1.23 13.54
N ARG A 23 0.63 -1.75 12.61
CA ARG A 23 0.57 -3.13 12.14
C ARG A 23 0.78 -4.12 13.30
N ALA A 24 1.76 -3.88 14.18
CA ALA A 24 2.03 -4.74 15.32
C ALA A 24 0.84 -4.80 16.28
N SER A 25 0.20 -3.65 16.55
CA SER A 25 -1.00 -3.58 17.38
C SER A 25 -2.16 -4.36 16.77
N LEU A 26 -2.41 -4.17 15.47
CA LEU A 26 -3.49 -4.85 14.75
C LEU A 26 -3.25 -6.35 14.59
N ALA A 27 -2.00 -6.79 14.44
CA ALA A 27 -1.66 -8.19 14.30
C ALA A 27 -2.11 -9.05 15.50
N ARG A 28 -2.17 -8.45 16.71
CA ARG A 28 -2.68 -9.12 17.92
C ARG A 28 -4.18 -9.43 17.85
N LEU A 29 -4.93 -8.70 17.03
CA LEU A 29 -6.38 -8.90 16.82
C LEU A 29 -6.67 -9.88 15.66
N MET A 30 -5.64 -10.32 14.94
CA MET A 30 -5.76 -11.07 13.69
C MET A 30 -4.97 -12.40 13.74
N PRO A 31 -5.25 -13.32 14.69
CA PRO A 31 -4.59 -14.63 14.73
C PRO A 31 -4.90 -15.43 13.46
N ASN A 32 -4.02 -16.35 13.05
CA ASN A 32 -4.24 -17.09 11.79
C ASN A 32 -5.38 -18.12 11.91
N VAL A 33 -5.55 -18.75 13.08
CA VAL A 33 -6.60 -19.74 13.35
C VAL A 33 -7.64 -19.15 14.29
N GLY A 34 -8.92 -19.43 14.04
CA GLY A 34 -10.03 -19.03 14.91
C GLY A 34 -10.27 -17.52 15.03
N GLY A 35 -9.69 -16.70 14.15
CA GLY A 35 -9.76 -15.25 14.23
C GLY A 35 -10.85 -14.60 13.38
N LEU A 36 -10.70 -13.30 13.13
CA LEU A 36 -11.62 -12.48 12.34
C LEU A 36 -11.84 -13.01 10.91
N LYS A 37 -13.01 -12.72 10.33
CA LYS A 37 -13.24 -12.91 8.88
C LYS A 37 -12.33 -12.01 8.05
N GLN A 38 -11.99 -12.42 6.83
CA GLN A 38 -11.09 -11.70 5.93
C GLN A 38 -11.52 -10.23 5.71
N SER A 39 -12.81 -9.95 5.54
CA SER A 39 -13.32 -8.58 5.34
C SER A 39 -12.98 -7.63 6.50
N ARG A 40 -13.09 -8.11 7.75
CA ARG A 40 -12.71 -7.35 8.95
C ARG A 40 -11.19 -7.14 9.02
N ARG A 41 -10.41 -8.15 8.65
CA ARG A 41 -8.95 -8.04 8.60
C ARG A 41 -8.48 -7.05 7.55
N LEU A 42 -9.15 -7.04 6.39
CA LEU A 42 -8.92 -6.09 5.31
C LEU A 42 -9.21 -4.65 5.78
N LEU A 43 -10.35 -4.45 6.46
CA LEU A 43 -10.69 -3.16 7.06
C LEU A 43 -9.62 -2.70 8.05
N LEU A 44 -9.18 -3.56 8.98
CA LEU A 44 -8.11 -3.21 9.92
C LEU A 44 -6.79 -2.90 9.18
N SER A 45 -6.42 -3.73 8.19
CA SER A 45 -5.18 -3.54 7.43
C SER A 45 -5.19 -2.29 6.56
N SER A 46 -6.37 -1.78 6.18
CA SER A 46 -6.51 -0.51 5.46
C SER A 46 -5.93 0.69 6.24
N VAL A 47 -5.85 0.59 7.57
CA VAL A 47 -5.20 1.62 8.41
C VAL A 47 -3.70 1.63 8.17
N VAL A 48 -3.06 0.45 8.10
CA VAL A 48 -1.62 0.33 7.77
C VAL A 48 -1.37 0.88 6.37
N THR A 49 -2.20 0.50 5.39
CA THR A 49 -2.12 1.02 4.02
C THR A 49 -2.27 2.54 4.01
N SER A 50 -3.22 3.11 4.74
CA SER A 50 -3.44 4.56 4.82
C SER A 50 -2.23 5.29 5.39
N VAL A 51 -1.60 4.76 6.44
CA VAL A 51 -0.38 5.34 7.01
C VAL A 51 0.77 5.28 5.99
N LEU A 52 0.99 4.13 5.36
CA LEU A 52 2.04 3.94 4.37
C LEU A 52 1.80 4.75 3.10
N THR A 53 0.57 5.13 2.78
CA THR A 53 0.25 5.81 1.52
C THR A 53 -0.06 7.28 1.72
N TYR A 54 0.11 7.78 2.94
CA TYR A 54 -0.11 9.19 3.25
C TYR A 54 0.90 10.06 2.50
N GLY A 55 0.38 10.94 1.64
CA GLY A 55 1.20 11.81 0.80
C GLY A 55 2.04 11.08 -0.25
N ILE A 56 1.78 9.80 -0.52
CA ILE A 56 2.62 8.97 -1.41
C ILE A 56 2.67 9.49 -2.85
N SER A 57 1.70 10.30 -3.28
CA SER A 57 1.77 11.01 -4.57
C SER A 57 3.02 11.89 -4.72
N PHE A 58 3.57 12.39 -3.60
CA PHE A 58 4.76 13.24 -3.60
C PHE A 58 6.06 12.45 -3.47
N TRP A 59 6.03 11.29 -2.80
CA TRP A 59 7.22 10.51 -2.49
C TRP A 59 7.24 9.12 -3.15
N ALA A 60 6.33 8.84 -4.10
CA ALA A 60 6.26 7.55 -4.79
C ALA A 60 7.60 7.13 -5.40
N ASP A 61 8.37 8.06 -5.97
CA ASP A 61 9.69 7.80 -6.56
C ASP A 61 10.69 7.25 -5.53
N ALA A 62 10.53 7.57 -4.25
CA ALA A 62 11.38 7.04 -3.20
C ALA A 62 11.23 5.51 -3.06
N LEU A 63 10.11 4.92 -3.47
CA LEU A 63 9.94 3.46 -3.45
C LEU A 63 10.77 2.72 -4.50
N GLU A 64 11.34 3.43 -5.49
CA GLU A 64 12.32 2.84 -6.41
C GLU A 64 13.71 2.73 -5.79
N ILE A 65 13.98 3.50 -4.73
CA ILE A 65 15.21 3.40 -3.96
C ILE A 65 15.15 2.14 -3.09
N GLN A 66 16.07 1.21 -3.29
CA GLN A 66 16.05 -0.09 -2.61
C GLN A 66 16.07 0.04 -1.08
N GLU A 67 16.82 1.00 -0.52
CA GLU A 67 16.87 1.23 0.93
C GLU A 67 15.53 1.69 1.49
N ALA A 68 14.79 2.53 0.77
CA ALA A 68 13.46 2.98 1.16
C ALA A 68 12.44 1.85 1.03
N TRP A 69 12.50 1.07 -0.06
CA TRP A 69 11.66 -0.12 -0.24
C TRP A 69 11.85 -1.14 0.89
N ARG A 70 13.10 -1.40 1.31
CA ARG A 70 13.43 -2.31 2.43
C ARG A 70 12.75 -1.91 3.74
N LYS A 71 12.33 -0.66 3.91
CA LYS A 71 11.61 -0.18 5.10
C LYS A 71 10.10 -0.31 4.98
N ALA A 72 9.52 0.07 3.84
CA ALA A 72 8.06 0.10 3.66
C ALA A 72 7.46 -1.23 3.16
N GLY A 73 8.12 -1.89 2.19
CA GLY A 73 7.61 -3.09 1.52
C GLY A 73 7.29 -4.24 2.48
N PRO A 74 8.22 -4.63 3.39
CA PRO A 74 7.95 -5.70 4.35
C PRO A 74 6.75 -5.43 5.26
N ILE A 75 6.53 -4.17 5.66
CA ILE A 75 5.40 -3.78 6.53
C ILE A 75 4.09 -3.97 5.79
N TYR A 76 4.03 -3.52 4.54
CA TYR A 76 2.85 -3.69 3.68
C TYR A 76 2.55 -5.17 3.45
N ARG A 77 3.54 -5.95 3.00
CA ARG A 77 3.41 -7.39 2.79
C ARG A 77 2.95 -8.13 4.04
N GLN A 78 3.50 -7.80 5.21
CA GLN A 78 3.09 -8.40 6.47
C GLN A 78 1.63 -8.08 6.82
N SER A 79 1.11 -6.89 6.46
CA SER A 79 -0.31 -6.59 6.62
C SER A 79 -1.19 -7.45 5.68
N ALA A 80 -0.80 -7.60 4.41
CA ALA A 80 -1.50 -8.45 3.46
C ALA A 80 -1.54 -9.93 3.91
N LEU A 81 -0.42 -10.44 4.46
CA LEU A 81 -0.37 -11.79 5.05
C LEU A 81 -1.39 -11.96 6.18
N ARG A 82 -1.59 -10.93 7.01
CA ARG A 82 -2.59 -10.96 8.08
C ARG A 82 -4.01 -10.94 7.55
N VAL A 83 -4.29 -10.23 6.46
CA VAL A 83 -5.59 -10.26 5.78
C VAL A 83 -5.91 -11.67 5.28
N ALA A 84 -4.94 -12.31 4.61
CA ALA A 84 -5.09 -13.63 4.04
C ALA A 84 -4.98 -14.78 5.07
N SER A 85 -4.64 -14.48 6.34
CA SER A 85 -4.25 -15.49 7.34
C SER A 85 -3.13 -16.43 6.83
N ALA A 86 -2.26 -15.90 5.98
CA ALA A 86 -1.26 -16.63 5.23
C ALA A 86 0.07 -16.77 6.00
N PHE A 87 0.87 -17.77 5.61
CA PHE A 87 2.21 -17.97 6.13
C PHE A 87 3.26 -17.12 5.39
N ARG A 88 4.40 -16.89 6.05
CA ARG A 88 5.49 -16.03 5.55
C ARG A 88 6.16 -16.50 4.24
N THR A 89 5.86 -17.71 3.76
CA THR A 89 6.43 -18.30 2.53
C THR A 89 5.71 -17.88 1.25
N ILE A 90 4.48 -17.35 1.35
CA ILE A 90 3.72 -16.88 0.19
C ILE A 90 4.40 -15.64 -0.41
N SER A 91 4.54 -15.57 -1.74
CA SER A 91 5.11 -14.39 -2.42
C SER A 91 4.27 -13.13 -2.19
N GLU A 92 4.85 -11.95 -2.45
CA GLU A 92 4.14 -10.67 -2.27
C GLU A 92 2.93 -10.56 -3.21
N GLU A 93 3.10 -11.00 -4.45
CA GLU A 93 2.08 -10.94 -5.50
C GLU A 93 0.91 -11.87 -5.15
N ALA A 94 1.21 -13.12 -4.76
CA ALA A 94 0.20 -14.10 -4.41
C ALA A 94 -0.60 -13.67 -3.17
N VAL A 95 0.05 -13.11 -2.15
CA VAL A 95 -0.68 -12.61 -0.98
C VAL A 95 -1.54 -11.40 -1.31
N CYS A 96 -1.10 -10.51 -2.20
CA CYS A 96 -1.89 -9.38 -2.67
C CYS A 96 -3.19 -9.87 -3.37
N VAL A 97 -3.08 -10.84 -4.27
CA VAL A 97 -4.23 -11.47 -4.94
C VAL A 97 -5.20 -12.09 -3.94
N ILE A 98 -4.71 -12.95 -3.03
CA ILE A 98 -5.54 -13.63 -2.03
C ILE A 98 -6.22 -12.63 -1.09
N SER A 99 -5.47 -11.61 -0.66
CA SER A 99 -5.98 -10.57 0.24
C SER A 99 -6.88 -9.53 -0.42
N ARG A 100 -7.03 -9.58 -1.76
CA ARG A 100 -7.74 -8.58 -2.57
C ARG A 100 -7.16 -7.17 -2.39
N THR A 101 -5.83 -7.09 -2.32
CA THR A 101 -5.07 -5.83 -2.25
C THR A 101 -4.12 -5.71 -3.45
N LEU A 102 -3.70 -4.49 -3.76
CA LEU A 102 -2.69 -4.24 -4.79
C LEU A 102 -1.31 -4.14 -4.15
N PRO A 103 -0.21 -4.51 -4.82
CA PRO A 103 1.13 -4.28 -4.29
C PRO A 103 1.40 -2.78 -4.02
N LEU A 104 2.25 -2.48 -3.04
CA LEU A 104 2.44 -1.09 -2.57
C LEU A 104 2.95 -0.14 -3.68
N LYS A 105 3.87 -0.61 -4.53
CA LYS A 105 4.37 0.19 -5.67
C LYS A 105 3.25 0.57 -6.63
N VAL A 106 2.32 -0.34 -6.88
CA VAL A 106 1.16 -0.12 -7.74
C VAL A 106 0.21 0.91 -7.15
N LEU A 107 -0.05 0.81 -5.84
CA LEU A 107 -0.83 1.79 -5.11
C LEU A 107 -0.19 3.19 -5.07
N ALA A 108 1.15 3.24 -5.11
CA ALA A 108 1.89 4.49 -5.17
C ALA A 108 1.75 5.14 -6.55
N GLU A 109 1.91 4.35 -7.60
CA GLU A 109 1.70 4.78 -8.99
C GLU A 109 0.27 5.28 -9.22
N GLU A 110 -0.75 4.50 -8.80
CA GLU A 110 -2.17 4.90 -8.87
C GLU A 110 -2.40 6.29 -8.27
N ARG A 111 -1.91 6.51 -7.05
CA ARG A 111 -2.10 7.78 -6.33
C ARG A 111 -1.32 8.93 -6.96
N ARG A 112 -0.14 8.67 -7.51
CA ARG A 112 0.66 9.67 -8.22
C ARG A 112 -0.04 10.08 -9.51
N THR A 113 -0.48 9.13 -10.33
CA THR A 113 -1.21 9.39 -11.57
C THR A 113 -2.49 10.17 -11.30
N LEU A 114 -3.29 9.76 -10.32
CA LEU A 114 -4.50 10.49 -9.94
C LEU A 114 -4.21 11.93 -9.47
N TYR A 115 -3.13 12.14 -8.71
CA TYR A 115 -2.73 13.48 -8.28
C TYR A 115 -2.38 14.39 -9.47
N HIS A 116 -1.63 13.87 -10.46
CA HIS A 116 -1.29 14.62 -11.67
C HIS A 116 -2.50 14.85 -12.59
N ARG A 117 -3.31 13.82 -12.86
CA ARG A 117 -4.52 13.92 -13.72
C ARG A 117 -5.56 14.88 -13.16
N LYS A 118 -5.75 14.90 -11.84
CA LYS A 118 -6.65 15.86 -11.17
C LYS A 118 -6.25 17.32 -11.41
N LYS A 119 -4.96 17.60 -11.66
CA LYS A 119 -4.48 18.95 -11.96
C LYS A 119 -4.78 19.38 -13.40
N SER A 120 -5.02 18.44 -14.32
CA SER A 120 -5.15 18.67 -15.76
C SER A 120 -6.57 18.48 -16.31
N THR A 121 -7.52 18.01 -15.50
CA THR A 121 -8.80 17.46 -16.01
C THR A 121 -10.01 17.94 -15.22
N THR A 122 -11.13 18.19 -15.92
CA THR A 122 -12.43 18.65 -15.36
C THR A 122 -13.37 17.50 -14.96
N LEU A 123 -13.01 16.24 -15.27
CA LEU A 123 -13.77 15.04 -14.90
C LEU A 123 -13.99 14.95 -13.39
N SER A 124 -15.06 14.28 -12.97
CA SER A 124 -15.30 14.05 -11.56
C SER A 124 -14.20 13.16 -10.96
N VAL A 125 -13.94 13.34 -9.67
CA VAL A 125 -12.90 12.56 -8.96
C VAL A 125 -13.22 11.06 -8.96
N GLU A 126 -14.51 10.69 -8.98
CA GLU A 126 -14.99 9.31 -8.93
C GLU A 126 -14.79 8.58 -10.26
N GLU A 127 -15.06 9.25 -11.38
CA GLU A 127 -14.83 8.72 -12.73
C GLU A 127 -13.33 8.46 -12.96
N LEU A 128 -12.49 9.46 -12.66
CA LEU A 128 -11.03 9.34 -12.77
C LEU A 128 -10.48 8.17 -11.95
N ARG A 129 -10.99 7.99 -10.73
CA ARG A 129 -10.57 6.90 -9.85
C ARG A 129 -10.98 5.54 -10.41
N THR A 130 -12.17 5.44 -10.98
CA THR A 130 -12.70 4.19 -11.53
C THR A 130 -11.92 3.80 -12.79
N GLU A 131 -11.68 4.74 -13.70
CA GLU A 131 -10.86 4.52 -14.89
C GLU A 131 -9.46 4.04 -14.54
N GLU A 132 -8.77 4.76 -13.65
CA GLU A 132 -7.41 4.41 -13.23
C GLU A 132 -7.39 3.04 -12.56
N ARG A 133 -8.41 2.73 -11.75
CA ARG A 133 -8.53 1.44 -11.09
C ARG A 133 -8.67 0.30 -12.09
N LEU A 134 -9.51 0.47 -13.10
CA LEU A 134 -9.71 -0.52 -14.15
C LEU A 134 -8.44 -0.71 -14.98
N TYR A 135 -7.78 0.39 -15.36
CA TYR A 135 -6.50 0.36 -16.06
C TYR A 135 -5.44 -0.42 -15.29
N ILE A 136 -5.28 -0.14 -14.00
CA ILE A 136 -4.29 -0.81 -13.16
C ILE A 136 -4.61 -2.30 -12.99
N ILE A 137 -5.88 -2.65 -12.74
CA ILE A 137 -6.30 -4.04 -12.61
C ILE A 137 -6.01 -4.82 -13.90
N ALA A 138 -6.36 -4.26 -15.06
CA ALA A 138 -6.13 -4.88 -16.36
C ALA A 138 -4.64 -5.07 -16.66
N ARG A 139 -3.78 -4.16 -16.19
CA ARG A 139 -2.33 -4.24 -16.34
C ARG A 139 -1.67 -5.23 -15.38
N TRP A 140 -2.21 -5.40 -14.16
CA TRP A 140 -1.56 -6.17 -13.09
C TRP A 140 -2.07 -7.59 -12.91
N LEU A 141 -3.33 -7.88 -13.23
CA LEU A 141 -3.83 -9.25 -13.16
C LEU A 141 -3.34 -10.03 -14.39
N PRO A 142 -2.78 -11.25 -14.22
CA PRO A 142 -2.53 -12.13 -15.35
C PRO A 142 -3.87 -12.43 -16.06
N GLN A 143 -3.88 -12.33 -17.39
CA GLN A 143 -5.03 -12.68 -18.23
C GLN A 143 -5.26 -14.18 -18.27
#